data_AF-A0AB74M892-F1
#
_entry.id   AF-A0AB74M892-F1
#
_cell.length_a   1.000
_cell.length_b   1.000
_cell.length_c   1.000
_cell.angle_alpha   90.00
_cell.angle_beta   90.00
_cell.angle_gamma   90.00
#
_symmetry.space_group_name_H-M   'P 1'
#
loop_
_entity.id
_entity.type
_entity.pdbx_description
1 polymer ?
#
loop_
_entity_poly.entity_id
_entity_poly.type
_entity_poly.pdbx_seq_one_letter_code
_entity_poly.pdbx_strand_id
1 'polypeptide(L)'
;NHAVVINRDDRQRRQTIVLNAEGDNGELTNDISRLNTHIALAPVQQTPAFKAQLAQRMSEVIQGLPPQVQAVVLDLWVNLLDVPQKQEFVERIRAALGTPKSPDEMTPEEQEAAAQQQALEQQQAELQMREMTGRVAKLEAEAARARAAAQRDNAGAQRDVAAAQGQRYVDALNQAHTAEIITGIQNMEQEQEVLQQQMLHTLQQRMHEMPL
;
A
#
# COMPACT_ATOMS: atom_id res chain seq x y z
N ASN A 1 17.56 -61.66 2.49
CA ASN A 1 17.13 -60.27 2.18
C ASN A 1 15.63 -60.27 1.94
N HIS A 2 14.85 -59.54 2.74
CA HIS A 2 13.38 -59.48 2.60
C HIS A 2 12.94 -58.09 2.15
N ALA A 3 12.27 -57.98 1.00
CA ALA A 3 11.75 -56.69 0.54
C ALA A 3 10.38 -56.40 1.17
N VAL A 4 10.30 -55.28 1.89
CA VAL A 4 9.05 -54.78 2.48
C VAL A 4 8.71 -53.44 1.83
N VAL A 5 7.48 -53.33 1.34
CA VAL A 5 6.94 -52.10 0.76
C VAL A 5 6.24 -51.32 1.86
N ILE A 6 6.78 -50.16 2.20
CA ILE A 6 6.13 -49.19 3.08
C ILE A 6 5.27 -48.23 2.24
N ASN A 7 4.21 -47.68 2.85
CA ASN A 7 3.27 -46.78 2.19
C ASN A 7 2.65 -47.38 0.92
N ARG A 8 2.15 -48.62 1.01
CA ARG A 8 1.65 -49.39 -0.14
C ARG A 8 0.54 -48.67 -0.92
N ASP A 9 -0.30 -47.94 -0.20
CA ASP A 9 -1.48 -47.24 -0.74
C ASP A 9 -1.17 -45.80 -1.22
N ASP A 10 -0.01 -45.26 -0.88
CA ASP A 10 0.43 -43.92 -1.26
C ASP A 10 1.49 -44.04 -2.37
N ARG A 11 1.11 -43.70 -3.61
CA ARG A 11 2.00 -43.80 -4.76
C ARG A 11 3.20 -42.87 -4.69
N GLN A 12 3.10 -41.72 -4.03
CA GLN A 12 4.19 -40.73 -3.98
C GLN A 12 5.20 -41.05 -2.88
N ARG A 13 4.76 -41.68 -1.78
CA ARG A 13 5.62 -42.06 -0.65
C ARG A 13 5.95 -43.55 -0.60
N ARG A 14 5.53 -44.32 -1.61
CA ARG A 14 5.81 -45.75 -1.71
C ARG A 14 7.31 -45.97 -1.79
N GLN A 15 7.86 -46.60 -0.76
CA GLN A 15 9.27 -46.97 -0.72
C GLN A 15 9.40 -48.47 -0.51
N THR A 16 10.35 -49.08 -1.20
CA THR A 16 10.68 -50.50 -1.02
C THR A 16 11.97 -50.56 -0.22
N ILE A 17 11.88 -51.01 1.02
CA ILE A 17 13.02 -51.17 1.92
C ILE A 17 13.40 -52.66 1.92
N VAL A 18 14.68 -52.94 1.72
CA VAL A 18 15.21 -54.30 1.82
C VAL A 18 15.76 -54.50 3.25
N LEU A 19 15.18 -55.46 3.95
CA LEU A 19 15.59 -55.90 5.28
C LEU A 19 16.73 -56.91 5.17
N ASN A 20 17.63 -56.87 6.16
CA ASN A 20 18.84 -57.68 6.22
C ASN A 20 19.69 -57.58 4.95
N ALA A 21 19.93 -56.36 4.45
CA ALA A 21 20.80 -56.15 3.30
C ALA A 21 22.26 -56.10 3.76
N GLU A 22 23.18 -56.74 3.03
CA GLU A 22 24.62 -56.64 3.31
C GLU A 22 25.11 -55.23 2.94
N GLY A 23 25.61 -54.48 3.93
CA GLY A 23 26.22 -53.17 3.72
C GLY A 23 27.69 -53.27 3.30
N ASP A 24 28.25 -52.17 2.79
CA ASP A 24 29.63 -52.07 2.26
C ASP A 24 30.73 -52.52 3.24
N ASN A 25 30.44 -52.52 4.55
CA ASN A 25 31.39 -52.87 5.62
C ASN A 25 31.20 -54.30 6.17
N GLY A 26 30.36 -55.14 5.53
CA GLY A 26 30.06 -56.50 6.00
C GLY A 26 29.08 -56.56 7.18
N GLU A 27 28.54 -55.42 7.62
CA GLU A 27 27.45 -55.37 8.59
C GLU A 27 26.08 -55.40 7.88
N LEU A 28 25.15 -56.18 8.42
CA LEU A 28 23.77 -56.24 7.93
C LEU A 28 23.07 -54.91 8.25
N THR A 29 22.70 -54.18 7.20
CA THR A 29 21.85 -52.98 7.27
C THR A 29 20.39 -53.42 7.43
N ASN A 30 19.66 -52.83 8.37
CA ASN A 30 18.28 -53.20 8.74
C ASN A 30 18.15 -54.65 9.25
N ASP A 31 19.01 -55.04 10.20
CA ASP A 31 19.00 -56.35 10.85
C ASP A 31 17.80 -56.52 11.81
N ILE A 32 16.78 -57.24 11.37
CA ILE A 32 15.60 -57.56 12.18
C ILE A 32 15.85 -58.64 13.23
N SER A 33 16.95 -59.39 13.14
CA SER A 33 17.29 -60.46 14.10
C SER A 33 17.80 -59.89 15.43
N ARG A 34 18.19 -58.61 15.46
CA ARG A 34 18.54 -57.88 16.70
C ARG A 34 17.33 -57.32 17.44
N LEU A 35 16.13 -57.35 16.84
CA LEU A 35 14.91 -56.78 17.43
C LEU A 35 14.24 -57.79 18.38
N ASN A 36 14.49 -57.67 19.69
CA ASN A 36 13.82 -58.46 20.73
C ASN A 36 12.48 -57.82 21.16
N THR A 37 11.49 -57.80 20.27
CA THR A 37 10.16 -57.23 20.58
C THR A 37 9.07 -58.27 20.37
N HIS A 38 8.25 -58.50 21.41
CA HIS A 38 7.07 -59.36 21.32
C HIS A 38 5.89 -58.53 20.83
N ILE A 39 5.47 -58.74 19.58
CA ILE A 39 4.28 -58.08 19.01
C ILE A 39 3.08 -59.02 19.25
N ALA A 40 2.21 -58.66 20.18
CA ALA A 40 0.92 -59.31 20.34
C ALA A 40 -0.12 -58.64 19.43
N LEU A 41 -0.76 -59.42 18.56
CA LEU A 41 -1.87 -58.95 17.73
C LEU A 41 -3.13 -58.89 18.60
N ALA A 42 -3.50 -57.68 19.05
CA ALA A 42 -4.82 -57.47 19.63
C ALA A 42 -5.87 -57.49 18.50
N PRO A 43 -6.98 -58.22 18.64
CA PRO A 43 -8.07 -58.15 17.67
C PRO A 43 -8.70 -56.74 17.74
N VAL A 44 -8.36 -55.90 16.76
CA VAL A 44 -9.00 -54.60 16.58
C VAL A 44 -10.38 -54.84 15.97
N GLN A 45 -11.43 -54.67 16.77
CA GLN A 45 -12.83 -54.78 16.34
C GLN A 45 -13.31 -53.57 15.51
N GLN A 46 -12.46 -53.02 14.63
CA GLN A 46 -12.91 -52.05 13.63
C GLN A 46 -13.35 -52.81 12.39
N THR A 47 -14.52 -53.44 12.47
CA THR A 47 -15.14 -54.03 11.28
C THR A 47 -15.49 -52.90 10.30
N PRO A 48 -15.45 -53.16 8.98
CA PRO A 48 -15.88 -52.18 7.97
C PRO A 48 -17.29 -51.63 8.23
N ALA A 49 -18.17 -52.44 8.83
CA ALA A 49 -19.51 -52.05 9.25
C ALA A 49 -19.51 -50.94 10.31
N PHE A 50 -18.64 -51.01 11.31
CA PHE A 50 -18.54 -49.98 12.35
C PHE A 50 -18.04 -48.65 11.77
N LYS A 51 -17.07 -48.70 10.84
CA LYS A 51 -16.58 -47.50 10.13
C LYS A 51 -17.65 -46.85 9.26
N ALA A 52 -18.41 -47.65 8.52
CA ALA A 52 -19.52 -47.15 7.71
C ALA A 52 -20.60 -46.49 8.58
N GLN A 53 -20.92 -47.09 9.74
CA GLN A 53 -21.85 -46.51 10.70
C GLN A 53 -21.34 -45.16 11.25
N LEU A 54 -20.05 -45.07 11.56
CA LEU A 54 -19.43 -43.83 12.03
C LEU A 54 -19.43 -42.74 10.95
N ALA A 55 -19.12 -43.09 9.70
CA ALA A 55 -19.15 -42.17 8.57
C ALA A 55 -20.57 -41.61 8.31
N GLN A 56 -21.60 -42.45 8.46
CA GLN A 56 -22.99 -42.02 8.36
C GLN A 56 -23.35 -41.02 9.46
N ARG A 57 -22.94 -41.29 10.71
CA ARG A 57 -23.17 -40.38 11.86
C ARG A 57 -22.44 -39.05 11.69
N MET A 58 -21.21 -39.08 11.18
CA MET A 58 -20.49 -37.84 10.88
C MET A 58 -21.12 -37.05 9.73
N SER A 59 -21.68 -37.70 8.72
CA SER A 59 -22.41 -37.01 7.64
C SER A 59 -23.61 -36.21 8.17
N GLU A 60 -24.39 -36.81 9.08
CA GLU A 60 -25.50 -36.14 9.77
C GLU A 60 -25.03 -34.90 10.55
N VAL A 61 -23.88 -35.01 11.24
CA VAL A 61 -23.27 -33.88 11.97
C VAL A 61 -22.79 -32.79 11.01
N ILE A 62 -22.14 -33.15 9.91
CA ILE A 62 -21.63 -32.20 8.92
C ILE A 62 -22.78 -31.39 8.30
N GLN A 63 -23.89 -32.04 7.95
CA GLN A 63 -25.06 -31.34 7.41
C GLN A 63 -25.65 -30.30 8.38
N GLY A 64 -25.46 -30.48 9.69
CA GLY A 64 -25.89 -29.53 10.72
C GLY A 64 -24.94 -28.35 10.95
N LEU A 65 -23.73 -28.36 10.39
CA LEU A 65 -22.74 -27.30 10.59
C LEU A 65 -22.90 -26.14 9.59
N PRO A 66 -22.40 -24.92 9.90
CA PRO A 66 -22.32 -23.84 8.93
C PRO A 66 -21.44 -24.19 7.72
N PRO A 67 -21.74 -23.71 6.50
CA PRO A 67 -21.06 -24.11 5.26
C PRO A 67 -19.55 -23.85 5.25
N GLN A 68 -19.08 -22.85 6.01
CA GLN A 68 -17.64 -22.57 6.16
C GLN A 68 -16.91 -23.67 6.95
N VAL A 69 -17.59 -24.27 7.94
CA VAL A 69 -17.02 -25.32 8.79
C VAL A 69 -17.19 -26.69 8.14
N GLN A 70 -18.28 -26.90 7.40
CA GLN A 70 -18.51 -28.11 6.61
C GLN A 70 -17.29 -28.45 5.76
N ALA A 71 -16.80 -27.46 5.04
CA ALA A 71 -15.71 -27.65 4.10
C ALA A 71 -14.39 -28.07 4.78
N VAL A 72 -14.11 -27.58 5.99
CA VAL A 72 -12.92 -27.98 6.78
C VAL A 72 -13.04 -29.43 7.28
N VAL A 73 -14.23 -29.87 7.66
CA VAL A 73 -14.46 -31.21 8.24
C VAL A 73 -14.60 -32.30 7.15
N LEU A 74 -14.85 -31.92 5.90
CA LEU A 74 -14.96 -32.86 4.78
C LEU A 74 -13.70 -33.72 4.60
N ASP A 75 -12.49 -33.18 4.82
CA ASP A 75 -11.24 -33.93 4.77
C ASP A 75 -11.24 -35.09 5.80
N LEU A 76 -11.62 -34.81 7.05
CA LEU A 76 -11.72 -35.83 8.10
C LEU A 76 -12.76 -36.90 7.79
N TRP A 77 -13.90 -36.52 7.20
CA TRP A 77 -14.96 -37.46 6.81
C TRP A 77 -14.51 -38.41 5.70
N VAL A 78 -13.79 -37.90 4.71
CA VAL A 78 -13.22 -38.71 3.61
C VAL A 78 -12.18 -39.69 4.13
N ASN A 79 -11.37 -39.31 5.13
CA ASN A 79 -10.40 -40.21 5.76
C ASN A 79 -11.06 -41.43 6.44
N LEU A 80 -12.28 -41.26 6.96
CA LEU A 80 -13.08 -42.34 7.53
C LEU A 80 -13.64 -43.31 6.48
N LEU A 81 -13.87 -42.82 5.27
CA LEU A 81 -14.31 -43.64 4.15
C LEU A 81 -13.11 -44.36 3.52
N ASP A 82 -13.21 -45.67 3.30
CA ASP A 82 -12.21 -46.42 2.53
C ASP A 82 -12.43 -46.23 1.02
N VAL A 83 -12.33 -44.97 0.57
CA VAL A 83 -12.39 -44.59 -0.85
C VAL A 83 -11.02 -44.83 -1.51
N PRO A 84 -10.95 -45.44 -2.71
CA PRO A 84 -9.72 -45.43 -3.49
C PRO A 84 -9.32 -44.00 -3.86
N GLN A 85 -8.02 -43.66 -3.85
CA GLN A 85 -7.47 -42.31 -4.12
C GLN A 85 -7.87 -41.22 -3.09
N LYS A 86 -7.81 -41.54 -1.79
CA LYS A 86 -8.08 -40.59 -0.70
C LYS A 86 -7.32 -39.26 -0.84
N GLN A 87 -6.06 -39.31 -1.26
CA GLN A 87 -5.20 -38.13 -1.37
C GLN A 87 -5.67 -37.15 -2.45
N GLU A 88 -6.02 -37.61 -3.65
CA GLU A 88 -6.49 -36.73 -4.73
C GLU A 88 -7.78 -35.99 -4.35
N PHE A 89 -8.65 -36.63 -3.56
CA PHE A 89 -9.90 -36.03 -3.12
C PHE A 89 -9.67 -34.98 -2.03
N VAL A 90 -8.78 -35.28 -1.08
CA VAL A 90 -8.35 -34.35 -0.03
C VAL A 90 -7.62 -33.14 -0.63
N GLU A 91 -6.77 -33.34 -1.64
CA GLU A 91 -6.10 -32.28 -2.37
C GLU A 91 -7.07 -31.38 -3.14
N ARG A 92 -8.09 -31.95 -3.78
CA ARG A 92 -9.15 -31.18 -4.46
C ARG A 92 -9.98 -30.35 -3.48
N ILE A 93 -10.31 -30.92 -2.32
CA ILE A 93 -11.02 -30.21 -1.26
C ILE A 93 -10.18 -29.04 -0.73
N ARG A 94 -8.89 -29.28 -0.44
CA ARG A 94 -7.97 -28.23 0.04
C ARG A 94 -7.74 -27.14 -1.00
N ALA A 95 -7.58 -27.51 -2.28
CA ALA A 95 -7.48 -26.56 -3.39
C ALA A 95 -8.75 -25.70 -3.55
N ALA A 96 -9.93 -26.28 -3.35
CA ALA A 96 -11.20 -25.56 -3.39
C ALA A 96 -11.40 -24.63 -2.17
N LEU A 97 -10.77 -24.95 -1.04
CA LEU A 97 -10.87 -24.21 0.22
C LEU A 97 -9.81 -23.14 0.44
N GLY A 98 -8.76 -23.13 -0.39
CA GLY A 98 -7.67 -22.16 -0.29
C GLY A 98 -6.85 -22.28 1.00
N THR A 99 -6.92 -23.41 1.71
CA THR A 99 -6.09 -23.65 2.89
C THR A 99 -4.70 -24.16 2.48
N PRO A 100 -3.61 -23.50 2.92
CA PRO A 100 -2.26 -23.93 2.59
C PRO A 100 -1.96 -25.31 3.21
N LYS A 101 -1.20 -26.15 2.47
CA LYS A 101 -0.71 -27.46 2.96
C LYS A 101 0.07 -27.26 4.27
N SER A 102 -0.16 -28.13 5.26
CA SER A 102 0.71 -28.20 6.43
C SER A 102 2.12 -28.66 6.00
N PRO A 103 3.19 -28.06 6.53
CA PRO A 103 4.57 -28.27 6.08
C PRO A 103 5.08 -29.73 6.20
N ASP A 104 4.40 -30.58 6.98
CA ASP A 104 4.76 -32.00 7.18
C ASP A 104 4.23 -32.97 6.09
N GLU A 105 3.37 -32.52 5.17
CA GLU A 105 2.80 -33.35 4.09
C GLU A 105 3.32 -32.99 2.68
N MET A 106 4.20 -31.99 2.56
CA MET A 106 4.71 -31.60 1.24
C MET A 106 5.71 -32.64 0.71
N THR A 107 5.46 -33.13 -0.50
CA THR A 107 6.49 -33.82 -1.27
C THR A 107 7.59 -32.83 -1.68
N PRO A 108 8.83 -33.30 -1.91
CA PRO A 108 9.96 -32.43 -2.29
C PRO A 108 9.66 -31.56 -3.53
N GLU A 109 8.92 -32.11 -4.52
CA GLU A 109 8.52 -31.38 -5.73
C GLU A 109 7.54 -30.23 -5.46
N GLU A 110 6.61 -30.39 -4.52
CA GLU A 110 5.69 -29.29 -4.16
C GLU A 110 6.35 -28.22 -3.30
N GLN A 111 7.41 -28.56 -2.56
CA GLN A 111 8.25 -27.56 -1.90
C GLN A 111 9.00 -26.70 -2.92
N GLU A 112 9.52 -27.30 -3.99
CA GLU A 112 10.15 -26.55 -5.07
C GLU A 112 9.15 -25.70 -5.85
N ALA A 113 7.93 -26.20 -6.10
CA ALA A 113 6.89 -25.42 -6.76
C ALA A 113 6.42 -24.24 -5.91
N ALA A 114 6.22 -24.44 -4.60
CA ALA A 114 5.86 -23.37 -3.68
C ALA A 114 7.00 -22.35 -3.52
N ALA A 115 8.26 -22.80 -3.46
CA ALA A 115 9.42 -21.92 -3.42
C ALA A 115 9.58 -21.12 -4.72
N GLN A 116 9.32 -21.73 -5.88
CA GLN A 116 9.30 -21.01 -7.17
C GLN A 116 8.17 -19.99 -7.23
N GLN A 117 6.97 -20.34 -6.78
CA GLN A 117 5.85 -19.39 -6.74
C GLN A 117 6.16 -18.22 -5.80
N GLN A 118 6.68 -18.48 -4.61
CA GLN A 118 7.11 -17.43 -3.69
C GLN A 118 8.22 -16.56 -4.27
N ALA A 119 9.19 -17.14 -4.97
CA ALA A 119 10.24 -16.39 -5.65
C ALA A 119 9.67 -15.50 -6.77
N LEU A 120 8.71 -16.00 -7.55
CA LEU A 120 8.02 -15.23 -8.59
C LEU A 120 7.19 -14.09 -8.00
N GLU A 121 6.45 -14.36 -6.92
CA GLU A 121 5.66 -13.35 -6.21
C GLU A 121 6.56 -12.27 -5.60
N GLN A 122 7.69 -12.65 -5.00
CA GLN A 122 8.67 -11.70 -4.49
C GLN A 122 9.26 -10.84 -5.60
N GLN A 123 9.62 -11.44 -6.74
CA GLN A 123 10.14 -10.70 -7.89
C GLN A 123 9.09 -9.74 -8.46
N GLN A 124 7.83 -10.19 -8.56
CA GLN A 124 6.73 -9.35 -9.03
C GLN A 124 6.45 -8.21 -8.04
N ALA A 125 6.47 -8.48 -6.73
CA ALA A 125 6.33 -7.46 -5.69
C ALA A 125 7.47 -6.44 -5.73
N GLU A 126 8.72 -6.87 -5.94
CA GLU A 126 9.86 -5.96 -6.06
C GLU A 126 9.73 -5.06 -7.30
N LEU A 127 9.31 -5.61 -8.44
CA LEU A 127 9.06 -4.84 -9.66
C LEU A 127 7.94 -3.82 -9.44
N GLN A 128 6.82 -4.22 -8.83
CA GLN A 128 5.73 -3.31 -8.49
C GLN A 128 6.20 -2.22 -7.52
N MET A 129 7.03 -2.56 -6.53
CA MET A 129 7.61 -1.58 -5.61
C MET A 129 8.54 -0.60 -6.33
N ARG A 130 9.34 -1.05 -7.30
CA ARG A 130 10.16 -0.17 -8.14
C ARG A 130 9.32 0.73 -9.04
N GLU A 131 8.24 0.22 -9.62
CA GLU A 131 7.32 1.05 -10.41
C GLU A 131 6.62 2.09 -9.54
N MET A 132 6.15 1.69 -8.36
CA MET A 132 5.50 2.59 -7.41
C MET A 132 6.45 3.67 -6.92
N THR A 133 7.69 3.32 -6.55
CA THR A 133 8.71 4.30 -6.15
C THR A 133 9.07 5.24 -7.30
N GLY A 134 9.19 4.74 -8.54
CA GLY A 134 9.38 5.58 -9.73
C GLY A 134 8.22 6.55 -9.98
N ARG A 135 6.97 6.10 -9.80
CA ARG A 135 5.76 6.95 -9.90
C ARG A 135 5.73 8.01 -8.80
N VAL A 136 6.05 7.64 -7.56
CA VAL A 136 6.13 8.56 -6.43
C VAL A 136 7.20 9.62 -6.70
N ALA A 137 8.40 9.24 -7.13
CA ALA A 137 9.47 10.18 -7.46
C ALA A 137 9.06 11.16 -8.58
N LYS A 138 8.35 10.69 -9.61
CA LYS A 138 7.82 11.56 -10.67
C LYS A 138 6.78 12.55 -10.11
N LEU A 139 5.85 12.07 -9.29
CA LEU A 139 4.82 12.89 -8.68
C LEU A 139 5.41 13.93 -7.70
N GLU A 140 6.44 13.55 -6.93
CA GLU A 140 7.20 14.46 -6.07
C GLU A 140 7.95 15.52 -6.87
N ALA A 141 8.59 15.14 -7.99
CA ALA A 141 9.25 16.08 -8.87
C ALA A 141 8.24 17.08 -9.50
N GLU A 142 7.06 16.60 -9.89
CA GLU A 142 5.99 17.46 -10.39
C GLU A 142 5.44 18.39 -9.30
N ALA A 143 5.22 17.87 -8.09
CA ALA A 143 4.82 18.68 -6.93
C ALA A 143 5.88 19.75 -6.58
N ALA A 144 7.16 19.41 -6.64
CA ALA A 144 8.25 20.36 -6.43
C ALA A 144 8.27 21.46 -7.50
N ARG A 145 8.07 21.10 -8.77
CA ARG A 145 7.94 22.07 -9.87
C ARG A 145 6.72 22.98 -9.69
N ALA A 146 5.57 22.42 -9.29
CA ALA A 146 4.36 23.18 -9.02
C ALA A 146 4.55 24.16 -7.85
N ARG A 147 5.20 23.73 -6.77
CA ARG A 147 5.55 24.62 -5.65
C ARG A 147 6.50 25.74 -6.06
N ALA A 148 7.52 25.42 -6.86
CA ALA A 148 8.45 26.43 -7.38
C ALA A 148 7.76 27.42 -8.34
N ALA A 149 6.81 26.97 -9.15
CA ALA A 149 5.98 27.84 -9.98
C ALA A 149 5.12 28.77 -9.10
N ALA A 150 4.38 28.22 -8.13
CA ALA A 150 3.56 29.00 -7.22
C ALA A 150 4.37 30.04 -6.42
N GLN A 151 5.59 29.70 -5.99
CA GLN A 151 6.48 30.67 -5.33
C GLN A 151 6.92 31.80 -6.26
N ARG A 152 7.21 31.50 -7.53
CA ARG A 152 7.53 32.53 -8.54
C ARG A 152 6.35 33.43 -8.82
N ASP A 153 5.15 32.87 -8.94
CA ASP A 153 3.93 33.64 -9.17
C ASP A 153 3.62 34.54 -7.97
N ASN A 154 3.75 34.04 -6.74
CA ASN A 154 3.60 34.84 -5.52
C ASN A 154 4.64 35.96 -5.43
N ALA A 155 5.90 35.68 -5.77
CA ALA A 155 6.95 36.70 -5.81
C ALA A 155 6.69 37.75 -6.91
N GLY A 156 6.17 37.33 -8.06
CA GLY A 156 5.70 38.22 -9.13
C GLY A 156 4.57 39.12 -8.64
N ALA A 157 3.53 38.54 -8.05
CA ALA A 157 2.41 39.29 -7.48
C ALA A 157 2.85 40.29 -6.40
N GLN A 158 3.81 39.93 -5.54
CA GLN A 158 4.37 40.86 -4.56
C GLN A 158 5.13 42.02 -5.21
N ARG A 159 5.89 41.76 -6.28
CA ARG A 159 6.57 42.82 -7.05
C ARG A 159 5.57 43.75 -7.72
N ASP A 160 4.50 43.20 -8.29
CA ASP A 160 3.45 44.00 -8.93
C ASP A 160 2.71 44.87 -7.91
N VAL A 161 2.41 44.33 -6.72
CA VAL A 161 1.82 45.11 -5.61
C VAL A 161 2.78 46.21 -5.16
N ALA A 162 4.07 45.92 -5.00
CA ALA A 162 5.07 46.92 -4.60
C ALA A 162 5.23 48.01 -5.68
N ALA A 163 5.25 47.63 -6.96
CA ALA A 163 5.28 48.58 -8.07
C ALA A 163 4.02 49.45 -8.11
N ALA A 164 2.84 48.87 -7.92
CA ALA A 164 1.57 49.61 -7.86
C ALA A 164 1.53 50.59 -6.68
N GLN A 165 2.04 50.19 -5.51
CA GLN A 165 2.18 51.09 -4.36
C GLN A 165 3.16 52.24 -4.64
N GLY A 166 4.29 51.96 -5.29
CA GLY A 166 5.25 52.96 -5.71
C GLY A 166 4.64 53.99 -6.66
N GLN A 167 3.90 53.55 -7.67
CA GLN A 167 3.18 54.44 -8.59
C GLN A 167 2.15 55.31 -7.86
N ARG A 168 1.34 54.72 -6.96
CA ARG A 168 0.38 55.49 -6.15
C ARG A 168 1.05 56.55 -5.27
N TYR A 169 2.23 56.25 -4.72
CA TYR A 169 2.98 57.22 -3.93
C TYR A 169 3.50 58.39 -4.78
N VAL A 170 4.02 58.10 -5.97
CA VAL A 170 4.44 59.13 -6.95
C VAL A 170 3.25 59.99 -7.38
N ASP A 171 2.11 59.37 -7.69
CA ASP A 171 0.88 60.08 -8.06
C ASP A 171 0.38 60.99 -6.92
N ALA A 172 0.41 60.48 -5.68
CA ALA A 172 0.03 61.26 -4.50
C ALA A 172 0.98 62.45 -4.27
N LEU A 173 2.29 62.27 -4.43
CA LEU A 173 3.26 63.36 -4.35
C LEU A 173 3.03 64.41 -5.42
N ASN A 174 2.78 64.00 -6.67
CA ASN A 174 2.51 64.94 -7.76
C ASN A 174 1.22 65.75 -7.50
N GLN A 175 0.17 65.12 -6.98
CA GLN A 175 -1.07 65.80 -6.61
C GLN A 175 -0.88 66.79 -5.46
N ALA A 176 -0.14 66.40 -4.41
CA ALA A 176 0.17 67.29 -3.29
C ALA A 176 0.99 68.51 -3.74
N HIS A 177 2.03 68.30 -4.54
CA HIS A 177 2.84 69.38 -5.09
C HIS A 177 2.03 70.31 -6.00
N THR A 178 1.11 69.75 -6.80
CA THR A 178 0.19 70.56 -7.61
C THR A 178 -0.76 71.38 -6.74
N ALA A 179 -1.26 70.81 -5.65
CA ALA A 179 -2.12 71.51 -4.71
C ALA A 179 -1.37 72.65 -4.00
N GLU A 180 -0.11 72.45 -3.60
CA GLU A 180 0.76 73.49 -3.04
C GLU A 180 1.03 74.64 -4.03
N ILE A 181 1.24 74.33 -5.31
CA ILE A 181 1.39 75.35 -6.35
C ILE A 181 0.10 76.17 -6.48
N ILE A 182 -1.07 75.52 -6.53
CA ILE A 182 -2.36 76.21 -6.67
C ILE A 182 -2.63 77.12 -5.48
N THR A 183 -2.40 76.66 -4.24
CA THR A 183 -2.56 77.50 -3.05
C THR A 183 -1.57 78.65 -3.04
N GLY A 184 -0.34 78.43 -3.49
CA GLY A 184 0.64 79.50 -3.69
C GLY A 184 0.18 80.57 -4.69
N ILE A 185 -0.38 80.16 -5.83
CA ILE A 185 -0.94 81.08 -6.84
C ILE A 185 -2.11 81.87 -6.24
N GLN A 186 -3.04 81.21 -5.55
CA GLN A 186 -4.19 81.88 -4.92
C GLN A 186 -3.76 82.92 -3.88
N ASN A 187 -2.77 82.60 -3.06
CA ASN A 187 -2.24 83.56 -2.09
C ASN A 187 -1.59 84.76 -2.78
N MET A 188 -0.85 84.52 -3.87
CA MET A 188 -0.21 85.59 -4.64
C MET A 188 -1.23 86.46 -5.38
N GLU A 189 -2.32 85.88 -5.88
CA GLU A 189 -3.46 86.63 -6.43
C GLU A 189 -4.12 87.50 -5.36
N GLN A 190 -4.36 86.96 -4.16
CA GLN A 190 -4.89 87.74 -3.03
C GLN A 190 -3.94 88.88 -2.64
N GLU A 191 -2.63 88.62 -2.58
CA GLU A 191 -1.63 89.67 -2.34
C GLU A 191 -1.67 90.74 -3.43
N GLN A 192 -1.79 90.37 -4.71
CA GLN A 192 -1.93 91.32 -5.81
C GLN A 192 -3.23 92.13 -5.74
N GLU A 193 -4.35 91.53 -5.35
CA GLU A 193 -5.61 92.23 -5.13
C GLU A 193 -5.49 93.25 -3.99
N VAL A 194 -4.89 92.85 -2.86
CA VAL A 194 -4.64 93.76 -1.73
C VAL A 194 -3.71 94.89 -2.15
N LEU A 195 -2.66 94.59 -2.91
CA LEU A 195 -1.72 95.60 -3.42
C LEU A 195 -2.41 96.56 -4.41
N GLN A 196 -3.25 96.04 -5.30
CA GLN A 196 -4.06 96.86 -6.21
C GLN A 196 -5.02 97.76 -5.43
N GLN A 197 -5.67 97.25 -4.39
CA GLN A 197 -6.54 98.05 -3.53
C GLN A 197 -5.76 99.15 -2.81
N GLN A 198 -4.55 98.88 -2.31
CA GLN A 198 -3.68 99.90 -1.72
C GLN A 198 -3.23 100.94 -2.75
N MET A 199 -2.91 100.51 -3.98
CA MET A 199 -2.58 101.40 -5.10
C MET A 199 -3.77 102.29 -5.50
N LEU A 200 -4.98 101.73 -5.59
CA LEU A 200 -6.19 102.49 -5.84
C LEU A 200 -6.49 103.46 -4.72
N HIS A 201 -6.31 103.05 -3.46
CA HIS A 201 -6.52 103.91 -2.31
C HIS A 201 -5.51 105.07 -2.29
N THR A 202 -4.24 104.81 -2.59
CA THR A 202 -3.21 105.86 -2.68
C THR A 202 -3.42 106.77 -3.89
N LEU A 203 -3.88 106.24 -5.03
CA LEU A 203 -4.30 107.06 -6.17
C LEU A 203 -5.53 107.92 -5.85
N GLN A 204 -6.53 107.40 -5.13
CA GLN A 204 -7.68 108.19 -4.65
C GLN A 204 -7.25 109.28 -3.68
N GLN A 205 -6.33 108.99 -2.75
CA GLN A 205 -5.77 110.00 -1.86
C GLN A 205 -5.06 111.10 -2.66
N ARG A 206 -4.24 110.72 -3.66
CA ARG A 206 -3.59 111.70 -4.54
C ARG A 206 -4.57 112.47 -5.44
N MET A 207 -5.68 111.86 -5.87
CA MET A 207 -6.74 112.59 -6.59
C MET A 207 -7.48 113.57 -5.69
N HIS A 208 -7.61 113.29 -4.39
CA HIS A 208 -8.19 114.21 -3.41
C HIS A 208 -7.23 115.38 -3.06
N GLU A 209 -5.92 115.18 -3.24
CA GLU A 209 -4.88 116.18 -2.98
C GLU A 209 -4.52 117.05 -4.20
N MET A 210 -5.12 116.83 -5.38
CA MET A 210 -4.96 117.75 -6.52
C MET A 210 -6.07 118.80 -6.54
N PRO A 211 -5.75 120.09 -6.28
CA PRO A 211 -6.68 121.19 -6.51
C PRO A 211 -6.78 121.51 -8.01
N LEU A 212 -7.94 122.06 -8.39
CA LEU A 212 -8.27 122.70 -9.68
C LEU A 212 -7.17 123.64 -10.18
#